data_AF-A0A6A3M7U9-F1
#
_entry.id   AF-A0A6A3M7U9-F1
#
_cell.length_a   1.000
_cell.length_b   1.000
_cell.length_c   1.000
_cell.angle_alpha   90.00
_cell.angle_beta   90.00
_cell.angle_gamma   90.00
#
_symmetry.space_group_name_H-M   'P 1'
#
loop_
_entity.id
_entity.type
_entity.pdbx_description
1 polymer ?
#
loop_
_entity_poly.entity_id
_entity_poly.type
_entity_poly.pdbx_seq_one_letter_code
_entity_poly.pdbx_strand_id
1 'polypeptide(L)'
;MAAAKEFFGDSPYLLLESYTGLDCKTFGYAEGFFASGNCEGSSGFSAFSIATIDNNGSASVRSYNASMCPDSSFLYSLEADADALSSHSCVDYFYKWFSSNDVTSVASSGSTIDVNTVTSAPTSSPTPTPTPSPSPTLSTAAIMLTTRK
;
A
#
# COMPACT_ATOMS: atom_id res chain seq x y z
N MET A 1 -8.65 -9.05 -1.12
CA MET A 1 -7.84 -7.82 -1.39
C MET A 1 -8.51 -6.83 -2.35
N ALA A 2 -9.50 -7.21 -3.17
CA ALA A 2 -10.23 -6.25 -4.01
C ALA A 2 -10.86 -5.10 -3.19
N ALA A 3 -11.51 -5.43 -2.07
CA ALA A 3 -12.07 -4.44 -1.14
C ALA A 3 -11.00 -3.50 -0.56
N ALA A 4 -9.79 -3.99 -0.26
CA ALA A 4 -8.70 -3.15 0.23
C ALA A 4 -8.28 -2.13 -0.84
N LYS A 5 -8.16 -2.54 -2.11
CA LYS A 5 -7.86 -1.61 -3.20
C LYS A 5 -8.95 -0.53 -3.36
N GLU A 6 -10.20 -0.82 -3.04
CA GLU A 6 -11.26 0.20 -3.04
C GLU A 6 -11.11 1.24 -1.91
N PHE A 7 -10.61 0.84 -0.73
CA PHE A 7 -10.41 1.75 0.41
C PHE A 7 -9.08 2.51 0.35
N PHE A 8 -8.01 1.84 -0.07
CA PHE A 8 -6.66 2.38 -0.13
C PHE A 8 -6.34 3.07 -1.47
N GLY A 9 -7.12 2.78 -2.52
CA GLY A 9 -6.92 3.35 -3.84
C GLY A 9 -5.60 2.90 -4.47
N ASP A 10 -4.83 3.88 -4.97
CA ASP A 10 -3.48 3.66 -5.49
C ASP A 10 -2.39 3.79 -4.41
N SER A 11 -2.78 4.10 -3.16
CA SER A 11 -1.82 4.26 -2.07
C SER A 11 -1.26 2.91 -1.64
N PRO A 12 0.05 2.83 -1.31
CA PRO A 12 0.63 1.62 -0.76
C PRO A 12 0.00 1.31 0.60
N TYR A 13 -0.29 0.04 0.84
CA TYR A 13 -0.93 -0.42 2.07
C TYR A 13 -0.37 -1.77 2.51
N LEU A 14 -0.48 -2.02 3.81
CA LEU A 14 -0.17 -3.29 4.45
C LEU A 14 -1.42 -3.83 5.12
N LEU A 15 -1.64 -5.13 5.00
CA LEU A 15 -2.70 -5.86 5.68
C LEU A 15 -2.05 -6.91 6.55
N LEU A 16 -2.34 -6.84 7.85
CA LEU A 16 -1.99 -7.88 8.82
C LEU A 16 -3.24 -8.68 9.10
N GLU A 17 -3.21 -9.95 8.74
CA GLU A 17 -4.23 -10.91 9.19
C GLU A 17 -3.72 -11.61 10.44
N SER A 18 -4.43 -11.43 11.55
CA SER A 18 -4.22 -12.16 12.79
C SER A 18 -5.06 -13.43 12.82
N TYR A 19 -4.44 -14.51 13.29
CA TYR A 19 -5.06 -15.82 13.46
C TYR A 19 -5.11 -16.19 14.95
N THR A 20 -6.18 -16.86 15.37
CA THR A 20 -6.42 -17.21 16.78
C THR A 20 -5.66 -18.47 17.23
N GLY A 21 -5.03 -19.18 16.29
CA GLY A 21 -4.20 -20.35 16.54
C GLY A 21 -2.79 -20.18 15.97
N LEU A 22 -1.84 -20.93 16.53
CA LEU A 22 -0.41 -20.84 16.18
C LEU A 22 -0.08 -21.37 14.76
N ASP A 23 -1.09 -21.90 14.07
CA ASP A 23 -1.01 -22.55 12.76
C ASP A 23 -1.46 -21.64 11.61
N CYS A 24 -1.86 -20.40 11.89
CA CYS A 24 -2.46 -19.48 10.92
C CYS A 24 -3.58 -20.11 10.05
N LYS A 25 -4.38 -21.04 10.60
CA LYS A 25 -5.56 -21.61 9.92
C LYS A 25 -6.86 -20.94 10.32
N THR A 26 -6.98 -20.55 11.59
CA THR A 26 -8.21 -19.95 12.12
C THR A 26 -8.12 -18.44 12.09
N PHE A 27 -8.75 -17.81 11.10
CA PHE A 27 -8.80 -16.36 10.97
C PHE A 27 -9.41 -15.72 12.23
N GLY A 28 -8.75 -14.69 12.77
CA GLY A 28 -9.22 -13.90 13.89
C GLY A 28 -9.75 -12.55 13.43
N TYR A 29 -8.83 -11.66 13.04
CA TYR A 29 -9.14 -10.32 12.56
C TYR A 29 -8.09 -9.86 11.55
N ALA A 30 -8.41 -8.83 10.77
CA ALA A 30 -7.46 -8.20 9.86
C ALA A 30 -7.39 -6.70 10.11
N GLU A 31 -6.18 -6.15 10.05
CA GLU A 31 -5.92 -4.72 10.18
C GLU A 31 -5.24 -4.22 8.91
N GLY A 32 -5.68 -3.07 8.42
CA GLY A 32 -5.10 -2.40 7.27
C GLY A 32 -4.39 -1.12 7.69
N PHE A 33 -3.16 -0.96 7.21
CA PHE A 33 -2.32 0.21 7.49
C PHE A 33 -1.93 0.89 6.18
N PHE A 34 -2.03 2.21 6.13
CA PHE A 34 -1.47 2.99 5.03
C PHE A 34 0.05 2.97 5.14
N ALA A 35 0.73 2.40 4.15
CA ALA A 35 2.19 2.32 4.11
C ALA A 35 2.80 3.64 3.59
N SER A 36 2.32 4.77 4.12
CA SER A 36 2.77 6.12 3.76
C SER A 36 4.11 6.49 4.38
N GLY A 37 4.56 5.75 5.40
CA GLY A 37 5.68 6.13 6.27
C GLY A 37 5.35 7.27 7.24
N ASN A 38 4.12 7.77 7.23
CA ASN A 38 3.64 8.80 8.16
C ASN A 38 2.97 8.16 9.38
N CYS A 39 2.77 8.97 10.42
CA CYS A 39 1.98 8.59 11.59
C CYS A 39 0.49 8.63 11.25
N GLU A 40 -0.09 7.47 11.01
CA GLU A 40 -1.48 7.29 10.62
C GLU A 40 -2.30 6.82 11.83
N GLY A 41 -3.50 7.33 11.98
CA GLY A 41 -4.38 6.95 13.07
C GLY A 41 -5.50 7.96 13.25
N SER A 42 -6.48 7.58 14.04
CA SER A 42 -7.59 8.47 14.39
C SER A 42 -7.75 8.46 15.89
N SER A 43 -8.15 9.60 16.46
CA SER A 43 -8.49 9.73 17.88
C SER A 43 -9.63 8.81 18.34
N GLY A 44 -10.35 8.18 17.40
CA GLY A 44 -11.34 7.13 17.68
C GLY A 44 -10.75 5.73 17.90
N PHE A 45 -9.48 5.52 17.56
CA PHE A 45 -8.74 4.28 17.83
C PHE A 45 -7.77 4.51 18.99
N SER A 46 -7.42 3.43 19.70
CA SER A 46 -6.50 3.49 20.85
C SER A 46 -5.03 3.56 20.45
N ALA A 47 -4.71 3.48 19.15
CA ALA A 47 -3.35 3.47 18.66
C ALA A 47 -3.20 4.26 17.35
N PHE A 48 -2.01 4.83 17.20
CA PHE A 48 -1.49 5.39 15.95
C PHE A 48 -0.40 4.46 15.45
N SER A 49 -0.25 4.33 14.13
CA SER A 49 0.71 3.41 13.54
C SER A 49 1.46 4.05 12.39
N ILE A 50 2.75 3.74 12.28
CA ILE A 50 3.58 4.04 11.12
C ILE A 50 3.84 2.73 10.40
N ALA A 51 3.31 2.61 9.20
CA ALA A 51 3.53 1.47 8.34
C ALA A 51 4.42 1.87 7.15
N THR A 52 5.36 0.99 6.80
CA THR A 52 6.32 1.22 5.72
C THR A 52 6.56 -0.06 4.94
N ILE A 53 6.62 0.05 3.62
CA ILE A 53 7.13 -0.99 2.72
C ILE A 53 8.46 -0.48 2.18
N ASP A 54 9.54 -1.22 2.44
CA ASP A 54 10.88 -0.89 1.97
C ASP A 54 11.11 -1.41 0.53
N ASN A 55 12.04 -0.80 -0.19
CA ASN A 55 12.38 -1.20 -1.56
C ASN A 55 12.99 -2.60 -1.64
N ASN A 56 13.54 -3.11 -0.53
CA ASN A 56 14.01 -4.50 -0.44
C ASN A 56 12.87 -5.53 -0.38
N GLY A 57 11.61 -5.09 -0.32
CA GLY A 57 10.42 -5.95 -0.23
C GLY A 57 9.99 -6.29 1.20
N SER A 58 10.72 -5.84 2.21
CA SER A 58 10.34 -5.97 3.62
C SER A 58 9.31 -4.92 4.02
N ALA A 59 8.56 -5.21 5.08
CA ALA A 59 7.56 -4.33 5.63
C ALA A 59 7.73 -4.17 7.15
N SER A 60 7.29 -3.04 7.68
CA SER A 60 7.22 -2.83 9.12
C SER A 60 5.97 -2.02 9.49
N VAL A 61 5.45 -2.31 10.68
CA VAL A 61 4.37 -1.57 11.33
C VAL A 61 4.81 -1.25 12.74
N ARG A 62 4.90 0.04 13.08
CA ARG A 62 5.19 0.51 14.44
C ARG A 62 3.95 1.14 15.03
N SER A 63 3.56 0.73 16.23
CA SER A 63 2.38 1.24 16.92
C SER A 63 2.75 2.14 18.10
N TYR A 64 1.92 3.15 18.34
CA TYR A 64 2.12 4.25 19.26
C TYR A 64 0.81 4.59 19.98
N ASN A 65 0.87 5.08 21.22
CA ASN A 65 -0.32 5.52 21.97
C ASN A 65 -0.64 7.02 21.85
N ALA A 66 0.14 7.76 21.07
CA ALA A 66 -0.04 9.20 20.90
C ALA A 66 -0.01 9.63 19.44
N SER A 67 -0.78 10.66 19.12
CA SER A 67 -0.75 11.33 17.81
C SER A 67 0.66 11.83 17.52
N MET A 68 1.03 11.86 16.24
CA MET A 68 2.39 12.20 15.78
C MET A 68 3.46 11.15 16.11
N CYS A 69 3.08 10.04 16.75
CA CYS A 69 3.94 8.88 16.97
C CYS A 69 5.31 9.24 17.62
N PRO A 70 5.34 10.01 18.72
CA PRO A 70 6.59 10.29 19.41
C PRO A 70 7.21 9.01 19.98
N ASP A 71 8.54 8.93 20.03
CA ASP A 71 9.25 7.74 20.53
C ASP A 71 8.85 7.35 21.97
N SER A 72 8.49 8.34 22.81
CA SER A 72 7.98 8.11 24.17
C SER A 72 6.63 7.40 24.24
N SER A 73 5.89 7.38 23.13
CA SER A 73 4.58 6.72 23.00
C SER A 73 4.67 5.35 22.31
N PHE A 74 5.87 4.90 21.97
CA PHE A 74 6.08 3.61 21.29
C PHE A 74 5.50 2.46 22.11
N LEU A 75 4.74 1.60 21.44
CA LEU A 75 4.15 0.40 22.05
C LEU A 75 4.90 -0.85 21.61
N TYR A 76 4.88 -1.12 20.30
CA TYR A 76 5.51 -2.29 19.71
C TYR A 76 5.77 -2.06 18.22
N SER A 77 6.63 -2.91 17.66
CA SER A 77 6.90 -2.98 16.22
C SER A 77 6.70 -4.41 15.74
N LEU A 78 6.12 -4.54 14.55
CA LEU A 78 6.01 -5.78 13.82
C LEU A 78 6.77 -5.60 12.50
N GLU A 79 7.45 -6.64 12.08
CA GLU A 79 8.33 -6.63 10.91
C GLU A 79 8.07 -7.88 10.08
N ALA A 80 8.18 -7.75 8.77
CA ALA A 80 8.13 -8.87 7.85
C ALA A 80 9.23 -8.73 6.81
N ASP A 81 10.00 -9.79 6.62
CA ASP A 81 10.99 -9.87 5.55
C ASP A 81 10.30 -10.01 4.20
N ALA A 82 11.02 -9.71 3.13
CA ALA A 82 10.51 -9.85 1.76
C ALA A 82 9.96 -11.25 1.45
N ASP A 83 10.59 -12.30 1.99
CA ASP A 83 10.12 -13.67 1.80
C ASP A 83 8.78 -13.90 2.49
N ALA A 84 8.59 -13.37 3.71
CA ALA A 84 7.34 -13.47 4.44
C ALA A 84 6.21 -12.70 3.77
N LEU A 85 6.52 -11.52 3.23
CA LEU A 85 5.57 -10.70 2.47
C LEU A 85 5.15 -11.39 1.18
N SER A 86 6.10 -11.98 0.45
CA SER A 86 5.84 -12.63 -0.84
C SER A 86 5.23 -14.03 -0.74
N SER A 87 5.57 -14.79 0.30
CA SER A 87 5.07 -16.16 0.51
C SER A 87 3.79 -16.20 1.35
N HIS A 88 3.39 -15.07 1.94
CA HIS A 88 2.32 -14.97 2.93
C HIS A 88 2.50 -15.98 4.06
N SER A 89 3.75 -16.21 4.48
CA SER A 89 4.05 -17.14 5.56
C SER A 89 3.58 -16.58 6.90
N CYS A 90 3.29 -17.51 7.82
CA CYS A 90 2.86 -17.20 9.17
C CYS A 90 4.08 -16.69 9.97
N VAL A 91 4.17 -15.38 10.14
CA VAL A 91 5.21 -14.72 10.93
C VAL A 91 4.79 -14.72 12.40
N ASP A 92 5.76 -15.01 13.28
CA ASP A 92 5.58 -15.11 14.73
C ASP A 92 4.48 -16.08 15.20
N TYR A 93 4.03 -17.00 14.33
CA TYR A 93 2.95 -17.97 14.57
C TYR A 93 1.52 -17.40 14.63
N PHE A 94 1.27 -16.14 14.29
CA PHE A 94 -0.12 -15.63 14.30
C PHE A 94 -0.41 -14.52 13.30
N TYR A 95 0.58 -13.99 12.58
CA TYR A 95 0.34 -12.96 11.57
C TYR A 95 0.70 -13.43 10.18
N LYS A 96 -0.16 -13.13 9.22
CA LYS A 96 0.20 -13.17 7.80
C LYS A 96 0.18 -11.76 7.24
N TRP A 97 1.21 -11.46 6.48
CA TRP A 97 1.40 -10.15 5.90
C TRP A 97 1.03 -10.14 4.43
N PHE A 98 0.35 -9.07 4.04
CA PHE A 98 -0.01 -8.77 2.66
C PHE A 98 0.24 -7.30 2.40
N SER A 99 0.54 -6.97 1.15
CA SER A 99 0.85 -5.63 0.69
C SER A 99 0.00 -5.25 -0.52
N SER A 100 0.07 -3.99 -0.91
CA SER A 100 -0.55 -3.50 -2.15
C SER A 100 -0.05 -4.22 -3.41
N ASN A 101 1.12 -4.87 -3.36
CA ASN A 101 1.68 -5.62 -4.49
C ASN A 101 1.01 -6.99 -4.68
N ASP A 102 0.30 -7.49 -3.66
CA ASP A 102 -0.30 -8.83 -3.65
C ASP A 102 -1.67 -8.89 -4.35
N VAL A 103 -2.15 -7.75 -4.85
CA VAL A 103 -3.39 -7.63 -5.63
C VAL A 103 -3.38 -8.40 -6.95
N THR A 104 -2.22 -8.93 -7.36
CA THR A 104 -2.09 -9.78 -8.55
C THR A 104 -2.40 -11.26 -8.29
N SER A 105 -2.51 -11.69 -7.02
CA SER A 105 -2.54 -13.11 -6.65
C SER A 105 -3.68 -13.45 -5.67
N VAL A 106 -4.95 -13.16 -6.02
CA VAL A 106 -6.11 -13.56 -5.20
C VAL A 106 -7.13 -14.48 -5.89
N ALA A 107 -6.71 -15.18 -6.93
CA ALA A 107 -7.40 -16.39 -7.35
C ALA A 107 -6.85 -17.61 -6.58
N SER A 108 -7.03 -17.66 -5.25
CA SER A 108 -6.96 -18.86 -4.39
C SER A 108 -7.01 -18.40 -2.92
N SER A 109 -8.18 -18.22 -2.32
CA SER A 109 -8.90 -19.35 -1.72
C SER A 109 -10.38 -18.99 -1.50
N GLY A 110 -11.27 -19.65 -2.24
CA GLY A 110 -12.59 -20.07 -1.78
C GLY A 110 -13.64 -19.02 -1.38
N SER A 111 -14.18 -18.27 -2.34
CA SER A 111 -15.64 -18.10 -2.46
C SER A 111 -15.96 -17.70 -3.90
N THR A 112 -16.45 -18.68 -4.65
CA THR A 112 -17.10 -18.45 -5.94
C THR A 112 -18.39 -17.68 -5.70
N ILE A 113 -18.33 -16.35 -5.75
CA ILE A 113 -19.51 -15.56 -6.08
C ILE A 113 -19.58 -15.55 -7.61
N ASP A 114 -20.32 -16.52 -8.13
CA ASP A 114 -20.75 -16.55 -9.51
C ASP A 114 -21.66 -15.33 -9.73
N VAL A 115 -21.12 -14.26 -10.32
CA VAL A 115 -21.94 -13.21 -10.91
C VAL A 115 -22.04 -13.49 -12.40
N ASN A 116 -23.00 -14.36 -12.73
CA ASN A 116 -23.35 -14.67 -14.09
C ASN A 116 -23.73 -13.38 -14.85
N THR A 117 -23.05 -13.16 -15.97
CA THR A 117 -23.51 -12.44 -17.17
C THR A 117 -23.94 -10.97 -17.08
N VAL A 118 -23.07 -10.09 -17.57
CA VAL A 118 -23.48 -9.19 -18.66
C VAL A 118 -22.40 -9.17 -19.73
N THR A 119 -22.76 -9.76 -20.87
CA THR A 119 -22.06 -9.70 -22.15
C THR A 119 -21.99 -8.25 -22.62
N SER A 120 -20.81 -7.78 -23.02
CA SER A 120 -20.66 -6.71 -24.01
C SER A 120 -19.35 -6.92 -24.77
N ALA A 121 -19.49 -7.07 -26.08
CA ALA A 121 -18.43 -7.28 -27.08
C ALA A 121 -17.63 -5.98 -27.32
N PRO A 122 -16.52 -6.02 -28.09
CA PRO A 122 -15.46 -5.01 -28.03
C PRO A 122 -15.76 -3.77 -28.87
N THR A 123 -15.41 -2.59 -28.35
CA THR A 123 -15.26 -1.38 -29.17
C THR A 123 -13.83 -0.88 -29.09
N SER A 124 -13.09 -1.11 -30.16
CA SER A 124 -11.77 -0.56 -30.44
C SER A 124 -11.83 0.97 -30.48
N SER A 125 -11.08 1.61 -29.58
CA SER A 125 -10.86 3.06 -29.58
C SER A 125 -9.75 3.41 -30.57
N PRO A 126 -9.95 4.34 -31.52
CA PRO A 126 -8.90 4.74 -32.45
C PRO A 126 -7.80 5.55 -31.76
N THR A 127 -6.56 5.17 -32.08
CA THR A 127 -5.30 5.83 -31.70
C THR A 127 -5.31 7.33 -32.04
N PRO A 128 -4.94 8.24 -31.10
CA PRO A 128 -4.75 9.65 -31.44
C PRO A 128 -3.48 9.84 -32.28
N THR A 129 -3.64 10.52 -33.41
CA THR A 129 -2.58 10.95 -34.33
C THR A 129 -1.65 11.98 -33.66
N PRO A 130 -0.31 11.91 -33.85
CA PRO A 130 0.60 12.92 -33.31
C PRO A 130 0.50 14.26 -34.05
N THR A 131 0.28 15.34 -33.29
CA THR A 131 0.33 16.72 -33.80
C THR A 131 1.80 17.16 -34.02
N PRO A 132 2.17 17.73 -35.18
CA PRO A 132 3.52 18.22 -35.42
C PRO A 132 3.84 19.49 -34.63
N SER A 133 5.06 19.51 -34.09
CA SER A 133 5.69 20.57 -33.31
C SER A 133 5.99 21.82 -34.16
N PRO A 134 5.64 23.04 -33.69
CA PRO A 134 6.14 24.27 -34.30
C PRO A 134 7.58 24.61 -33.85
N SER A 135 8.39 24.94 -34.86
CA SER A 135 9.82 25.31 -34.89
C SER A 135 10.22 26.48 -33.93
N PRO A 136 11.46 26.52 -33.42
CA PRO A 136 11.91 27.51 -32.44
C PRO A 136 12.12 28.92 -33.04
N THR A 137 11.72 29.95 -32.30
CA THR A 137 12.12 31.35 -32.58
C THR A 137 13.17 31.77 -31.55
N LEU A 138 14.37 32.07 -32.06
CA LEU A 138 15.52 32.56 -31.31
C LEU A 138 15.28 34.02 -30.88
N SER A 139 15.39 34.36 -29.60
CA SER A 139 15.57 35.75 -29.17
C SER A 139 16.39 35.88 -27.88
N THR A 140 17.70 36.09 -28.09
CA THR A 140 18.69 36.89 -27.34
C THR A 140 18.36 37.43 -25.92
N ALA A 141 19.11 36.87 -24.97
CA ALA A 141 19.91 37.44 -23.85
C ALA A 141 19.39 38.59 -22.95
N ALA A 142 19.46 38.35 -21.63
CA ALA A 142 20.29 39.16 -20.72
C ALA A 142 20.58 38.40 -19.41
N ILE A 143 21.88 38.30 -19.09
CA ILE A 143 22.47 37.83 -17.83
C ILE A 143 22.31 38.93 -16.77
N MET A 144 21.92 38.58 -15.54
CA MET A 144 22.46 39.20 -14.33
C MET A 144 22.44 38.20 -13.17
N LEU A 145 23.62 37.66 -12.85
CA LEU A 145 23.96 37.18 -11.50
C LEU A 145 23.93 38.37 -10.55
N THR A 146 23.25 38.25 -9.40
CA THR A 146 23.75 38.84 -8.14
C THR A 146 23.25 38.06 -6.92
N THR A 147 24.22 37.47 -6.22
CA THR A 147 24.20 36.93 -4.86
C THR A 147 23.87 38.01 -3.82
N ARG A 148 23.00 37.75 -2.83
CA ARG A 148 22.91 38.41 -1.50
C ARG A 148 22.06 37.52 -0.57
N LYS A 149 22.31 37.33 0.72
CA LYS A 149 23.41 37.60 1.66
C LYS A 149 23.18 36.64 2.84
#